data_AF-A0A847BTZ4-F1
#
_entry.id   AF-A0A847BTZ4-F1
#
_cell.length_a   1.000
_cell.length_b   1.000
_cell.length_c   1.000
_cell.angle_alpha   90.00
_cell.angle_beta   90.00
_cell.angle_gamma   90.00
#
_symmetry.space_group_name_H-M   'P 1'
#
loop_
_entity.id
_entity.type
_entity.pdbx_description
1 polymer ?
#
loop_
_entity_poly.entity_id
_entity_poly.type
_entity_poly.pdbx_seq_one_letter_code
_entity_poly.pdbx_strand_id
1 'polypeptide(L)' 'MIHFDHLGRPMGNMAAATAPYNANLFQGNCQITFSNGTEDANITITRETGYAYRTLL' A
#
# COMPACT_ATOMS: atom_id res chain seq x y z
N MET A 1 -2.70 4.93 -10.22
CA MET A 1 -3.82 4.44 -9.39
C MET A 1 -3.24 3.52 -8.33
N ILE A 2 -3.74 3.60 -7.09
CA ILE A 2 -3.33 2.71 -6.00
C ILE A 2 -4.39 1.63 -5.89
N HIS A 3 -3.94 0.37 -5.92
CA HIS A 3 -4.81 -0.78 -5.69
C HIS A 3 -4.53 -1.36 -4.31
N PHE A 4 -5.51 -2.06 -3.76
CA PHE A 4 -5.35 -2.81 -2.52
C PHE A 4 -5.65 -4.29 -2.78
N ASP A 5 -4.83 -5.17 -2.21
CA ASP A 5 -5.12 -6.60 -2.25
C ASP A 5 -6.22 -6.98 -1.23
N HIS A 6 -6.55 -8.26 -1.15
CA HIS A 6 -7.60 -8.75 -0.23
C HIS A 6 -7.26 -8.56 1.26
N LEU A 7 -6.00 -8.27 1.61
CA LEU A 7 -5.57 -7.96 2.99
C LEU A 7 -5.49 -6.43 3.24
N GLY A 8 -5.88 -5.61 2.26
CA GLY A 8 -5.85 -4.15 2.37
C GLY A 8 -4.45 -3.55 2.15
N ARG A 9 -3.53 -4.27 1.50
CA ARG A 9 -2.16 -3.80 1.29
C ARG A 9 -2.01 -3.07 -0.04
N PRO A 10 -1.34 -1.91 -0.07
CA PRO A 10 -1.28 -1.07 -1.24
C PRO A 10 -0.27 -1.60 -2.29
N MET A 11 -0.63 -1.49 -3.57
CA MET A 11 0.20 -1.93 -4.68
C MET A 11 0.01 -1.07 -5.95
N GLY A 12 1.05 -1.04 -6.79
CA GLY A 12 1.08 -0.19 -7.98
C GLY A 12 0.46 -0.80 -9.25
N ASN A 13 0.52 -2.13 -9.41
CA ASN A 13 0.02 -2.81 -10.61
C ASN A 13 -0.71 -4.13 -10.25
N MET A 14 -2.04 -4.10 -10.35
CA MET A 14 -2.89 -5.26 -10.06
C MET A 14 -2.80 -6.34 -11.15
N ALA A 15 -2.65 -5.96 -12.42
CA ALA A 15 -2.65 -6.91 -13.54
C ALA A 15 -1.42 -7.85 -13.55
N ALA A 16 -0.33 -7.43 -12.91
CA ALA A 16 0.88 -8.23 -12.78
C ALA A 16 0.95 -9.05 -11.46
N ALA A 17 -0.09 -9.02 -10.62
CA ALA A 17 -0.14 -9.78 -9.38
C ALA A 17 -0.49 -11.25 -9.63
N THR A 18 0.55 -12.06 -9.85
CA THR A 18 0.41 -13.51 -10.09
C THR A 18 0.48 -14.37 -8.83
N ALA A 19 0.76 -13.78 -7.67
CA ALA A 19 0.92 -14.50 -6.40
C ALA A 19 0.51 -13.63 -5.20
N PRO A 20 0.03 -14.25 -4.10
CA PRO A 20 -0.02 -13.56 -2.81
C PRO A 20 1.42 -13.17 -2.44
N TYR A 21 1.63 -11.91 -2.03
CA TYR A 21 2.95 -11.37 -1.67
C TYR A 21 3.88 -11.07 -2.84
N ASN A 22 3.31 -10.79 -4.02
CA ASN A 22 4.06 -10.40 -5.22
C ASN A 22 4.90 -9.11 -5.00
N ALA A 23 6.03 -9.02 -5.74
CA ALA A 23 6.93 -7.87 -5.79
C ALA A 23 6.28 -6.51 -6.13
N ASN A 24 5.02 -6.50 -6.57
CA ASN A 24 4.24 -5.30 -6.87
C ASN A 24 3.68 -4.58 -5.64
N LEU A 25 3.77 -5.18 -4.44
CA LEU A 25 3.49 -4.49 -3.17
C LEU A 25 4.47 -3.33 -2.99
N PHE A 26 3.98 -2.19 -2.48
CA PHE A 26 4.88 -1.10 -2.14
C PHE A 26 5.81 -1.52 -0.99
N GLN A 27 7.11 -1.54 -1.27
CA GLN A 27 8.16 -1.91 -0.31
C GLN A 27 8.58 -0.74 0.59
N GLY A 28 8.06 0.46 0.35
CA GLY A 28 8.37 1.68 1.09
C GLY A 28 7.10 2.49 1.38
N ASN A 29 7.24 3.60 2.10
CA ASN A 29 6.11 4.49 2.33
C ASN A 29 5.63 5.06 0.99
N CYS A 30 4.32 5.02 0.77
CA CYS A 30 3.67 5.66 -0.35
C CYS A 30 3.06 6.98 0.14
N GLN A 31 3.40 8.09 -0.50
CA GLN A 31 2.81 9.40 -0.20
C GLN A 31 1.90 9.82 -1.35
N ILE A 32 0.65 10.14 -1.01
CA ILE A 32 -0.32 10.70 -1.94
C ILE A 32 -0.48 12.17 -1.56
N THR A 33 -0.15 13.07 -2.48
CA THR A 33 -0.30 14.51 -2.31
C THR A 33 -1.47 14.99 -3.15
N PHE A 34 -2.44 15.62 -2.50
CA PHE A 34 -3.50 16.39 -3.14
C PHE A 34 -3.13 17.85 -3.01
N SER A 35 -2.90 18.52 -4.14
CA SER A 35 -2.61 19.94 -4.16
C SER A 35 -3.74 20.68 -4.89
N ASN A 36 -4.13 21.83 -4.35
CA ASN A 36 -5.02 22.77 -5.06
C ASN A 36 -4.26 24.01 -5.57
N GLY A 37 -2.92 23.99 -5.54
CA GLY A 37 -2.04 25.10 -5.92
C GLY A 37 -1.80 26.13 -4.81
N THR A 38 -2.51 26.03 -3.68
CA THR A 38 -2.35 26.92 -2.51
C THR A 38 -2.01 26.15 -1.24
N GLU A 39 -2.56 24.94 -1.09
CA GLU A 39 -2.35 24.05 0.04
C GLU A 39 -2.17 22.61 -0.45
N ASP A 40 -1.38 21.86 0.32
CA ASP A 40 -1.14 20.44 0.10
C ASP A 40 -1.74 19.62 1.25
N ALA A 41 -2.57 18.63 0.89
CA ALA A 41 -3.00 17.58 1.78
C ALA A 41 -2.26 16.28 1.45
N ASN A 42 -1.59 15.70 2.46
CA ASN A 42 -0.77 14.51 2.28
C ASN A 42 -1.37 13.30 3.02
N ILE A 43 -1.53 12.20 2.32
CA ILE A 43 -1.81 10.89 2.91
C ILE A 43 -0.54 10.04 2.81
N THR A 44 -0.01 9.62 3.96
CA THR A 44 1.13 8.70 4.01
C THR A 44 0.64 7.30 4.34
N ILE A 45 0.87 6.37 3.43
CA ILE A 45 0.67 4.93 3.65
C ILE A 45 2.04 4.35 3.98
N THR A 46 2.25 4.00 5.25
CA THR A 46 3.55 3.47 5.70
C THR A 46 3.75 2.02 5.31
N ARG A 47 5.01 1.65 5.05
CA ARG A 47 5.42 0.27 4.80
C ARG A 47 4.95 -0.64 5.94
N GLU A 48 4.33 -1.77 5.58
CA GLU A 48 4.04 -2.84 6.53
C GLU A 48 5.36 -3.47 7.01
N THR A 49 5.64 -3.43 8.32
CA THR A 49 6.87 -3.98 8.92
C THR A 49 6.70 -5.40 9.46
N GLY A 50 5.56 -6.03 9.21
CA GLY A 50 5.26 -7.42 9.57
C GLY A 50 3.77 -7.66 9.70
N TYR A 51 3.33 -8.87 9.33
CA TYR A 51 1.97 -9.31 9.67
C TYR A 51 1.79 -9.19 11.18
N ALA A 52 0.65 -8.66 11.62
CA ALA A 52 0.09 -9.12 12.88
C ALA A 52 -0.26 -10.60 12.71
N TYR A 53 0.75 -11.47 12.77
CA TYR A 53 0.56 -12.88 13.07
C TYR A 53 -0.15 -12.90 14.43
N ARG A 54 -1.47 -13.10 14.43
CA ARG A 54 -2.14 -13.66 15.59
C ARG A 54 -2.05 -15.17 15.42
N THR A 55 -1.23 -15.82 16.22
CA THR A 55 -1.56 -17.20 16.59
C THR A 55 -2.89 -17.15 17.30
N LEU A 56 -3.88 -17.80 16.72
CA LEU A 56 -5.06 -18.22 17.45
C LEU A 56 -4.57 -19.31 18.40
N LEU A 57 -4.36 -18.95 19.67
CA LEU A 57 -4.21 -19.91 20.76
C LEU A 57 -5.57 -20.57 21.02
#